data_AF-X6DH67-F1
#
_entry.id   AF-X6DH67-F1
#
_cell.length_a   1.000
_cell.length_b   1.000
_cell.length_c   1.000
_cell.angle_alpha   90.00
_cell.angle_beta   90.00
_cell.angle_gamma   90.00
#
_symmetry.space_group_name_H-M   'P 1'
#
loop_
_entity.id
_entity.type
_entity.pdbx_description
1 polymer ?
#
loop_
_entity_poly.entity_id
_entity_poly.type
_entity_poly.pdbx_seq_one_letter_code
_entity_poly.pdbx_strand_id
1 'polypeptide(L)' 'MEIAEAMPQPPIRIAIAGALGRMGRQMTDAVRADPRLALAWPADAR' A
#
# COMPACT_ATOMS: atom_id res chain seq x y z
N MET A 1 -21.57 15.92 -21.07
CA MET A 1 -21.26 14.84 -20.13
C MET A 1 -19.77 14.67 -20.16
N GLU A 2 -19.08 15.35 -19.25
CA GLU A 2 -17.63 15.23 -19.11
C GLU A 2 -17.38 13.82 -18.55
N ILE A 3 -16.94 12.92 -19.41
CA ILE A 3 -16.31 11.68 -18.98
C ILE A 3 -15.02 12.14 -18.30
N ALA A 4 -15.08 12.34 -16.98
CA ALA A 4 -13.89 12.53 -16.19
C ALA A 4 -12.97 11.35 -16.53
N GLU A 5 -11.89 11.63 -17.26
CA GLU A 5 -10.80 10.68 -17.43
C GLU A 5 -10.51 10.12 -16.05
N ALA A 6 -10.57 8.79 -15.90
CA ALA A 6 -10.35 8.14 -14.63
C ALA A 6 -8.89 8.40 -14.23
N MET A 7 -8.67 9.51 -13.51
CA MET A 7 -7.37 9.85 -12.98
C MET A 7 -6.90 8.66 -12.14
N PRO A 8 -5.69 8.12 -12.39
CA PRO A 8 -5.19 7.01 -11.61
C PRO A 8 -5.14 7.46 -10.15
N GLN A 9 -6.01 6.85 -9.33
CA GLN A 9 -6.06 7.16 -7.90
C GLN A 9 -4.76 6.69 -7.26
N PRO A 10 -4.13 7.51 -6.40
CA PRO A 10 -2.94 7.09 -5.69
C PRO A 10 -3.25 5.87 -4.80
N PRO A 11 -2.32 4.92 -4.66
CA PRO A 11 -2.54 3.72 -3.87
C PRO A 11 -2.71 4.05 -2.38
N ILE A 12 -3.53 3.26 -1.70
CA ILE A 12 -3.78 3.38 -0.26
C ILE A 12 -2.54 2.89 0.49
N ARG A 13 -2.01 3.71 1.40
CA ARG A 13 -0.79 3.38 2.16
C ARG A 13 -1.14 2.62 3.44
N ILE A 14 -0.49 1.48 3.63
CA ILE A 14 -0.75 0.54 4.74
C ILE A 14 0.51 0.39 5.59
N ALA A 15 0.40 0.63 6.89
CA ALA A 15 1.42 0.25 7.87
C ALA A 15 1.06 -1.11 8.48
N ILE A 16 2.05 -2.01 8.60
CA ILE A 16 1.86 -3.34 9.18
C ILE A 16 2.65 -3.42 10.49
N ALA A 17 1.93 -3.46 11.61
CA ALA A 17 2.55 -3.74 12.90
C ALA A 17 3.10 -5.18 12.92
N GLY A 18 4.33 -5.36 13.43
CA GLY A 18 4.94 -6.69 13.51
C GLY A 18 5.31 -7.31 12.15
N ALA A 19 5.59 -6.50 11.13
CA ALA A 19 5.93 -6.94 9.76
C ALA A 19 7.07 -7.97 9.67
N LEU A 20 7.93 -8.07 10.69
CA LEU A 20 9.02 -9.04 10.75
C LEU A 20 8.56 -10.48 11.08
N GLY A 21 7.41 -10.62 11.75
CA GLY A 21 6.84 -11.93 12.12
C GLY A 21 6.16 -12.63 10.93
N ARG A 22 5.84 -13.92 11.08
CA ARG A 22 5.25 -14.73 9.99
C ARG A 22 3.96 -14.13 9.42
N MET A 23 3.05 -13.69 10.29
CA MET A 23 1.80 -13.05 9.90
C MET A 23 2.06 -11.71 9.19
N GLY A 24 2.95 -10.88 9.73
CA GLY A 24 3.32 -9.60 9.16
C GLY A 24 3.96 -9.70 7.77
N ARG A 25 4.79 -10.73 7.54
CA ARG A 25 5.37 -11.03 6.23
C ARG A 25 4.30 -11.44 5.21
N GLN A 26 3.37 -12.33 5.59
CA GLN A 26 2.25 -12.71 4.73
C GLN A 26 1.37 -11.50 4.36
N MET A 27 1.09 -10.61 5.31
CA MET A 27 0.36 -9.37 5.04
C MET A 27 1.15 -8.41 4.13
N THR A 28 2.47 -8.34 4.30
CA THR A 28 3.35 -7.54 3.44
C THR A 28 3.31 -8.04 2.00
N ASP A 29 3.32 -9.36 1.80
CA ASP A 29 3.22 -9.98 0.48
C ASP A 29 1.84 -9.73 -0.15
N ALA A 30 0.76 -9.83 0.63
CA ALA A 30 -0.59 -9.52 0.17
C ALA A 30 -0.75 -8.05 -0.25
N VAL A 31 -0.19 -7.09 0.52
CA VAL A 31 -0.20 -5.67 0.17
C VAL A 31 0.59 -5.41 -1.12
N ARG A 32 1.73 -6.09 -1.32
CA ARG A 32 2.53 -5.96 -2.55
C ARG A 32 1.85 -6.54 -3.79
N ALA A 33 0.94 -7.50 -3.61
CA ALA A 33 0.22 -8.14 -4.70
C ALA A 33 -1.02 -7.33 -5.17
N ASP A 34 -1.54 -6.41 -4.35
CA ASP A 34 -2.68 -5.57 -4.74
C ASP A 34 -2.20 -4.19 -5.26
N PRO A 35 -2.40 -3.87 -6.56
CA PRO A 35 -1.93 -2.62 -7.15
C PRO A 35 -2.62 -1.36 -6.59
N ARG A 36 -3.72 -1.53 -5.84
CA ARG A 36 -4.42 -0.43 -5.17
C ARG A 36 -3.76 -0.08 -3.84
N LEU A 37 -2.85 -0.91 -3.34
CA LEU A 37 -2.21 -0.76 -2.04
C LEU A 37 -0.72 -0.48 -2.18
N ALA A 38 -0.17 0.18 -1.18
CA ALA A 38 1.27 0.38 -1.01
C ALA A 38 1.63 0.29 0.48
N LEU A 39 2.84 -0.16 0.80
CA LEU A 39 3.32 -0.09 2.17
C LEU A 39 3.62 1.37 2.52
N ALA A 40 3.19 1.81 3.70
CA ALA A 40 3.67 3.02 4.32
C ALA A 40 5.14 2.78 4.69
N TRP A 41 6.06 3.37 3.91
CA TRP A 41 7.47 3.49 4.30
C TRP A 41 7.57 4.12 5.70
N PRO A 42 8.51 3.73 6.58
CA PRO A 42 8.61 4.39 7.88
C PRO A 42 8.85 5.90 7.68
N ALA A 43 8.18 6.67 8.53
CA ALA A 43 8.30 8.12 8.63
C ALA A 43 9.78 8.54 8.59
N ASP A 44 10.08 9.68 7.98
CA ASP A 44 11.42 10.28 7.97
C ASP A 44 12.36 9.70 6.89
N ALA A 45 12.01 9.88 5.61
CA ALA A 45 12.99 9.91 4.53
C ALA A 45 13.03 11.31 3.93
N ARG A 46 13.72 12.20 4.65
CA ARG A 46 14.41 13.36 4.10
C ARG A 46 15.89 13.14 4.31
#